data_AF-A0A660Z2S7-F1
#
_entry.id   AF-A0A660Z2S7-F1
#
_cell.length_a   1.000
_cell.length_b   1.000
_cell.length_c   1.000
_cell.angle_alpha   90.00
_cell.angle_beta   90.00
_cell.angle_gamma   90.00
#
_symmetry.space_group_name_H-M   'P 1'
#
loop_
_entity.id
_entity.type
_entity.pdbx_description
1 polymer ?
#
loop_
_entity_poly.entity_id
_entity_poly.type
_entity_poly.pdbx_seq_one_letter_code
_entity_poly.pdbx_strand_id
1 'polypeptide(L)'
;MDFYLFTFYITDIKNVESNIENTDTIKWHFAQCNNSKCNSIFLVNPEEGPGDLGYLCPDCSAKTTTSHVVQCSSCRTILNFVRAAPKEEKVVFNVPKCSHCIGTIEDEWEIEPLYQPDSYI
;
A
#
# COMPACT_ATOMS: atom_id res chain seq x y z
N MET A 1 33.73 -59.83 -16.72
CA MET A 1 33.71 -58.39 -16.41
C MET A 1 32.39 -57.82 -16.88
N ASP A 2 31.55 -57.50 -15.90
CA ASP A 2 30.78 -56.25 -15.82
C ASP A 2 29.59 -56.01 -16.75
N PHE A 3 28.58 -56.88 -16.71
CA PHE A 3 27.23 -56.52 -17.18
C PHE A 3 26.13 -56.59 -16.10
N TYR A 4 26.42 -57.22 -14.94
CA TYR A 4 25.43 -57.41 -13.87
C TYR A 4 25.48 -56.36 -12.76
N LEU A 5 26.44 -55.43 -12.78
CA LEU A 5 26.54 -54.36 -11.78
C LEU A 5 25.75 -53.10 -12.15
N PHE A 6 25.33 -52.94 -13.41
CA PHE A 6 24.65 -51.72 -13.86
C PHE A 6 23.13 -51.75 -13.64
N THR A 7 22.54 -52.93 -13.47
CA THR A 7 21.08 -53.10 -13.36
C THR A 7 20.55 -53.00 -11.92
N PHE A 8 21.41 -53.00 -10.90
CA PHE A 8 20.99 -52.92 -9.50
C PHE A 8 20.86 -51.49 -8.94
N TYR A 9 21.36 -50.48 -9.66
CA TYR A 9 21.26 -49.09 -9.21
C TYR A 9 19.95 -48.39 -9.57
N ILE A 10 19.08 -49.02 -10.37
CA ILE A 10 17.83 -48.40 -10.85
C ILE A 10 16.61 -49.10 -10.25
N THR A 11 16.62 -49.38 -8.94
CA THR A 11 15.43 -49.86 -8.24
C THR A 11 15.43 -49.38 -6.79
N ASP A 12 15.53 -48.08 -6.58
CA ASP A 12 15.10 -47.48 -5.30
C ASP A 12 14.81 -45.98 -5.44
N ILE A 13 14.23 -45.57 -6.58
CA ILE A 13 13.51 -44.29 -6.62
C ILE A 13 12.21 -44.54 -5.87
N LYS A 14 12.26 -44.42 -4.55
CA LYS A 14 11.06 -44.21 -3.74
C LYS A 14 10.38 -42.98 -4.33
N ASN A 15 9.30 -43.19 -5.08
CA ASN A 15 8.33 -42.15 -5.35
C ASN A 15 7.78 -41.72 -4.00
N VAL A 16 8.45 -40.74 -3.38
CA VAL A 16 7.86 -39.97 -2.30
C VAL A 16 6.72 -39.23 -2.99
N GLU A 17 5.51 -39.75 -2.84
CA GLU A 17 4.31 -38.96 -3.08
C GLU A 17 4.39 -37.75 -2.16
N SER A 18 4.90 -36.65 -2.70
CA SER A 18 4.79 -35.35 -2.06
C SER A 18 3.32 -34.98 -2.13
N ASN A 19 2.62 -35.10 -1.00
CA ASN A 19 1.33 -34.46 -0.82
C ASN A 19 1.56 -32.96 -1.02
N ILE A 20 1.22 -32.43 -2.20
CA ILE A 20 1.09 -30.99 -2.42
C ILE A 20 -0.25 -30.60 -1.80
N GLU A 21 -0.35 -30.77 -0.47
CA GLU A 21 -1.41 -30.09 0.25
C GLU A 21 -1.22 -28.60 -0.03
N ASN A 22 -2.27 -27.96 -0.55
CA ASN A 22 -2.36 -26.51 -0.57
C ASN A 22 -2.39 -26.06 0.89
N THR A 23 -1.22 -26.00 1.53
CA THR A 23 -1.03 -25.28 2.78
C THR A 23 -1.54 -23.89 2.46
N ASP A 24 -2.64 -23.47 3.10
CA ASP A 24 -3.39 -22.25 2.77
C ASP A 24 -2.45 -21.13 2.35
N THR A 25 -2.30 -20.97 1.04
CA THR A 25 -1.40 -19.96 0.50
C THR A 25 -2.15 -18.66 0.69
N ILE A 26 -1.81 -17.95 1.76
CA ILE A 26 -2.27 -16.59 2.01
C ILE A 26 -2.15 -15.86 0.67
N LYS A 27 -3.30 -15.50 0.08
CA LYS A 27 -3.36 -14.87 -1.25
C LYS A 27 -2.96 -13.41 -1.10
N TRP A 28 -1.66 -13.17 -1.05
CA TRP A 28 -1.09 -11.84 -1.13
C TRP A 28 -1.60 -11.13 -2.38
N HIS A 29 -1.95 -9.86 -2.24
CA HIS A 29 -2.35 -9.04 -3.37
C HIS A 29 -1.41 -7.86 -3.53
N PHE A 30 -1.28 -7.38 -4.76
CA PHE A 30 -0.50 -6.19 -5.06
C PHE A 30 -1.41 -4.97 -4.97
N ALA A 31 -0.98 -3.96 -4.21
CA ALA A 31 -1.64 -2.67 -4.15
C ALA A 31 -0.74 -1.58 -4.71
N GLN A 32 -1.35 -0.61 -5.39
CA GLN A 32 -0.68 0.61 -5.80
C GLN A 32 -0.79 1.66 -4.68
N CYS A 33 0.28 2.42 -4.48
CA CYS A 33 0.29 3.53 -3.53
C CYS A 33 -0.75 4.59 -3.93
N ASN A 34 -1.53 5.06 -2.95
CA ASN A 34 -2.59 6.04 -3.14
C ASN A 34 -2.07 7.50 -3.24
N ASN A 35 -0.76 7.72 -3.14
CA ASN A 35 -0.15 9.01 -3.41
C ASN A 35 0.04 9.20 -4.92
N SER A 36 -0.60 10.21 -5.50
CA SER A 36 -0.56 10.46 -6.95
C SER A 36 0.85 10.72 -7.49
N LYS A 37 1.77 11.17 -6.65
CA LYS A 37 3.20 11.38 -6.99
C LYS A 37 4.04 10.11 -6.80
N CYS A 38 3.46 9.02 -6.32
CA CYS A 38 4.13 7.76 -6.04
C CYS A 38 3.51 6.62 -6.86
N ASN A 39 4.27 6.09 -7.81
CA ASN A 39 3.84 4.96 -8.65
C ASN A 39 4.32 3.60 -8.10
N SER A 40 4.54 3.51 -6.80
CA SER A 40 5.02 2.27 -6.16
C SER A 40 3.89 1.25 -6.07
N ILE A 41 4.20 -0.01 -6.41
CA ILE A 41 3.33 -1.17 -6.22
C ILE A 41 4.01 -2.08 -5.18
N PHE A 42 3.26 -2.54 -4.20
CA PHE A 42 3.78 -3.33 -3.09
C PHE A 42 2.84 -4.46 -2.70
N LEU A 43 3.37 -5.45 -1.99
CA LEU A 43 2.63 -6.60 -1.48
C LEU A 43 1.87 -6.22 -0.21
N VAL A 44 0.61 -6.59 -0.17
CA VAL A 44 -0.30 -6.35 0.96
C VAL A 44 -0.86 -7.67 1.45
N ASN A 45 -0.93 -7.80 2.77
CA ASN A 45 -1.55 -8.96 3.41
C ASN A 45 -3.05 -8.95 3.09
N PRO A 46 -3.67 -10.06 2.66
CA PRO A 46 -5.11 -10.12 2.41
C PRO A 46 -6.00 -9.72 3.60
N GLU A 47 -5.50 -9.79 4.83
CA GLU A 47 -6.23 -9.30 6.01
C GLU A 47 -6.18 -7.76 6.16
N GLU A 48 -5.27 -7.09 5.45
CA GLU A 48 -5.06 -5.66 5.51
C GLU A 48 -5.94 -4.93 4.46
N GLY A 49 -6.99 -4.29 4.95
CA GLY A 49 -7.85 -3.42 4.15
C GLY A 49 -7.21 -2.05 3.88
N PRO A 50 -7.70 -1.31 2.87
CA PRO A 50 -7.28 0.08 2.70
C PRO A 50 -7.79 0.90 3.88
N GLY A 51 -6.88 1.55 4.61
CA GLY A 51 -7.24 2.51 5.67
C GLY A 51 -7.88 3.79 5.10
N ASP A 52 -8.09 4.80 5.94
CA ASP A 52 -8.71 6.08 5.53
C ASP A 52 -7.94 6.81 4.42
N LEU A 53 -6.62 6.58 4.39
CA LEU A 53 -5.69 7.11 3.40
C LEU A 53 -5.43 6.16 2.23
N GLY A 54 -6.15 5.03 2.15
CA GLY A 54 -5.93 3.97 1.18
C GLY A 54 -4.65 3.17 1.43
N TYR A 55 -4.19 2.45 0.41
CA TYR A 55 -2.93 1.72 0.46
C TYR A 55 -1.74 2.67 0.27
N LEU A 56 -0.85 2.72 1.26
CA LEU A 56 0.36 3.53 1.21
C LEU A 56 1.60 2.64 1.19
N CYS A 57 2.52 2.91 0.25
CA CYS A 57 3.82 2.27 0.31
C CYS A 57 4.57 2.67 1.60
N PRO A 58 5.55 1.88 2.06
CA PRO A 58 6.27 2.14 3.31
C PRO A 58 6.83 3.57 3.41
N ASP A 59 7.33 4.12 2.30
CA ASP A 59 7.89 5.48 2.25
C ASP A 59 6.82 6.56 2.42
N CYS A 60 5.63 6.39 1.82
CA CYS A 60 4.53 7.34 1.97
C CYS A 60 3.86 7.20 3.34
N SER A 61 3.80 5.99 3.88
CA SER A 61 3.34 5.73 5.24
C SER A 61 4.26 6.42 6.27
N ALA A 62 5.58 6.39 6.08
CA ALA A 62 6.50 7.14 6.95
C ALA A 62 6.25 8.66 6.90
N LYS A 63 5.86 9.21 5.74
CA LYS A 63 5.58 10.65 5.59
C LYS A 63 4.33 11.11 6.32
N THR A 64 3.30 10.26 6.47
CA THR A 64 2.08 10.62 7.24
C THR A 64 2.40 10.90 8.71
N THR A 65 3.48 10.32 9.24
CA THR A 65 3.91 10.54 10.63
C THR A 65 4.55 11.90 10.87
N THR A 66 5.08 12.53 9.82
CA THR A 66 5.88 13.78 9.89
C THR A 66 5.26 14.94 9.10
N SER A 67 4.20 14.69 8.34
CA SER A 67 3.61 15.64 7.40
C SER A 67 2.08 15.58 7.48
N HIS A 68 1.45 16.74 7.33
CA HIS A 68 0.05 16.83 6.96
C HIS A 68 -0.18 16.18 5.60
N VAL A 69 -1.38 15.65 5.41
CA VAL A 69 -1.77 14.95 4.19
C VAL A 69 -2.76 15.82 3.44
N VAL A 70 -2.54 16.04 2.15
CA VAL A 70 -3.51 16.68 1.27
C VAL A 70 -4.18 15.60 0.45
N GLN A 71 -5.48 15.42 0.64
CA GLN A 71 -6.30 14.35 0.06
C GLN A 71 -7.47 14.94 -0.73
N CYS A 72 -7.85 14.30 -1.83
CA CYS A 72 -9.07 14.65 -2.56
C CYS A 72 -10.29 14.02 -1.87
N SER A 73 -11.33 14.79 -1.58
CA SER A 73 -12.57 14.27 -0.98
C SER A 73 -13.36 13.37 -1.94
N SER A 74 -13.26 13.61 -3.25
CA SER A 74 -14.01 12.86 -4.26
C SER A 74 -13.44 11.46 -4.53
N CYS A 75 -12.13 11.33 -4.69
CA CYS A 75 -11.49 10.05 -5.02
C CYS A 75 -10.55 9.51 -3.92
N ARG A 76 -10.43 10.22 -2.80
CA ARG A 76 -9.55 9.87 -1.66
C ARG A 76 -8.07 9.74 -2.00
N THR A 77 -7.65 10.17 -3.19
CA THR A 77 -6.24 10.16 -3.62
C THR A 77 -5.46 11.20 -2.84
N ILE A 78 -4.26 10.82 -2.37
CA ILE A 78 -3.34 11.76 -1.73
C ILE A 78 -2.61 12.52 -2.83
N LEU A 79 -2.72 13.84 -2.80
CA LEU A 79 -2.11 14.74 -3.78
C LEU A 79 -0.75 15.23 -3.30
N ASN A 80 -0.60 15.43 -2.00
CA ASN A 80 0.63 15.98 -1.44
C ASN A 80 0.82 15.67 0.05
N PHE A 81 2.07 15.83 0.49
CA PHE A 81 2.45 15.85 1.90
C PHE A 81 3.08 17.20 2.23
N VAL A 82 2.57 17.86 3.26
CA VAL A 82 3.08 19.16 3.73
C VAL A 82 3.74 18.93 5.08
N ARG A 83 5.02 19.28 5.21
CA ARG A 83 5.78 19.04 6.43
C ARG A 83 5.10 19.71 7.64
N ALA A 84 4.79 18.92 8.66
CA ALA A 84 4.24 19.40 9.93
C ALA A 84 5.37 19.81 10.86
N ALA A 85 5.13 20.79 11.74
CA ALA A 85 6.07 21.03 12.84
C ALA A 85 6.06 19.84 13.83
N PRO A 86 7.17 19.55 14.53
CA PRO A 86 7.27 18.37 15.39
C PRO A 86 6.19 18.26 16.49
N LYS A 87 5.67 19.41 16.94
CA LYS A 87 4.64 19.52 17.99
C LYS A 87 3.26 19.88 17.45
N GLU A 88 3.12 20.01 16.13
CA GLU A 88 1.86 20.31 15.48
C GLU A 88 1.03 19.02 15.33
N GLU A 89 -0.28 19.16 15.46
CA GLU A 89 -1.21 18.07 15.19
C GLU A 89 -1.29 17.84 13.68
N LYS A 90 -1.21 16.58 13.27
CA LYS A 90 -1.15 16.22 11.86
C LYS A 90 -2.58 16.16 11.36
N VAL A 91 -2.87 16.98 10.35
CA VAL A 91 -4.21 17.16 9.81
C VAL A 91 -4.26 16.63 8.38
N VAL A 92 -5.41 16.06 8.02
CA VAL A 92 -5.73 15.73 6.64
C VAL A 92 -6.50 16.90 6.03
N PHE A 93 -5.85 17.61 5.13
CA PHE A 93 -6.46 18.66 4.32
C PHE A 93 -7.21 18.03 3.16
N ASN A 94 -8.44 18.47 2.97
CA ASN A 94 -9.30 17.97 1.92
C ASN A 94 -9.43 19.00 0.81
N VAL A 95 -9.19 18.58 -0.42
CA VAL A 95 -9.59 19.33 -1.61
C VAL A 95 -10.88 18.74 -2.17
N PRO A 96 -11.84 19.55 -2.64
CA PRO A 96 -13.14 19.05 -3.07
C PRO A 96 -13.04 18.10 -4.27
N LYS A 97 -12.17 18.43 -5.24
CA LYS A 97 -11.88 17.61 -6.41
C LYS A 97 -10.40 17.75 -6.78
N CYS A 98 -9.94 16.87 -7.67
CA CYS A 98 -8.59 16.93 -8.20
C CYS A 98 -8.55 16.52 -9.67
N SER A 99 -7.45 16.86 -10.33
CA SER A 99 -7.16 16.52 -11.73
C SER A 99 -7.11 15.01 -12.01
N HIS A 100 -6.92 14.18 -10.99
CA HIS A 100 -6.90 12.72 -11.10
C HIS A 100 -8.29 12.07 -11.12
N CYS A 101 -9.36 12.82 -10.85
CA CYS A 101 -10.72 12.29 -10.89
C CYS A 101 -11.61 13.05 -11.88
N ILE A 102 -12.38 14.00 -11.38
CA ILE A 102 -13.36 14.81 -12.12
C ILE A 102 -13.14 16.32 -11.91
N GLY A 103 -12.11 16.70 -11.17
CA GLY A 103 -11.77 18.09 -10.91
C GLY A 103 -10.84 18.67 -11.96
N THR A 104 -10.70 19.99 -11.95
CA THR A 104 -9.67 20.68 -12.70
C THR A 104 -8.49 21.05 -11.79
N ILE A 105 -7.41 21.58 -12.37
CA ILE A 105 -6.27 22.03 -11.58
C ILE A 105 -6.65 23.21 -10.67
N GLU A 106 -7.63 24.01 -11.04
CA GLU A 106 -8.15 25.12 -10.24
C GLU A 106 -8.81 24.62 -8.94
N ASP A 107 -9.51 23.49 -8.99
CA ASP A 107 -10.12 22.86 -7.79
C ASP A 107 -9.06 22.38 -6.78
N GLU A 108 -7.80 22.15 -7.22
CA GLU A 108 -6.70 21.74 -6.33
C GLU A 108 -6.10 22.91 -5.53
N TRP A 109 -6.39 24.16 -5.93
CA TRP A 109 -5.88 25.36 -5.26
C TRP A 109 -6.74 25.79 -4.08
N GLU A 110 -8.02 25.36 -4.05
CA GLU A 110 -8.92 25.57 -2.92
C GLU A 110 -8.74 24.45 -1.89
N ILE A 111 -7.81 24.67 -0.95
CA ILE A 111 -7.64 23.80 0.21
C ILE A 111 -8.54 24.35 1.32
N GLU A 112 -9.57 23.61 1.72
CA GLU A 112 -10.33 23.92 2.93
C GLU A 112 -9.54 23.39 4.14
N PRO A 113 -8.98 24.27 5.00
CA PRO A 113 -8.42 23.81 6.25
C PRO A 113 -9.57 23.31 7.13
N LEU A 114 -9.59 22.00 7.39
CA LEU A 114 -10.31 21.46 8.54
C LEU A 114 -9.54 21.91 9.80
N TYR A 115 -9.75 23.16 10.21
CA TYR A 115 -9.41 23.58 11.57
C TYR A 115 -10.27 22.72 12.49
N GLN A 116 -9.64 21.84 13.27
CA GLN A 116 -10.32 21.32 14.46
C GLN A 116 -10.69 22.55 15.31
N PRO A 117 -11.98 22.77 15.58
CA PRO A 117 -12.37 23.78 16.53
C PRO A 117 -12.07 23.16 17.90
N ASP A 118 -10.96 23.57 18.52
CA ASP A 118 -10.83 23.72 19.98
C ASP A 118 -9.34 23.75 20.37
N SER A 119 -8.70 24.90 20.18
CA SER A 119 -7.63 25.35 21.08
C SER A 119 -7.41 26.85 20.93
N TYR A 120 -8.42 27.62 21.32
CA TYR A 120 -8.17 28.93 21.92
C TYR A 120 -8.47 28.85 23.41
N ILE A 121 -7.54 29.42 24.17
CA ILE A 121 -7.46 29.67 25.62
C ILE A 121 -6.69 28.60 26.41
#